data_AF-A0A2G8S805-F1
#
_entry.id   AF-A0A2G8S805-F1
#
_cell.length_a   1.000
_cell.length_b   1.000
_cell.length_c   1.000
_cell.angle_alpha   90.00
_cell.angle_beta   90.00
_cell.angle_gamma   90.00
#
_symmetry.space_group_name_H-M   'P 1'
#
loop_
_entity.id
_entity.type
_entity.pdbx_description
1 polymer ?
#
loop_
_entity_poly.entity_id
_entity_poly.type
_entity_poly.pdbx_seq_one_letter_code
_entity_poly.pdbx_strand_id
1 'polypeptide(L)'
;MYDSRSPKAPFDFFASRNFPQAEETFRGVVVGVINDMLDGDLEMVRTLLFAVNNMNPSLQLGEEGINSVLMTLEAIRNRALTCRTCIFALHHQVSRLLDVQRAFRDLSYFDLRRRSYFMIQIARLTISMPIALEEALRQQKQDDYGEDAVGQDETTLLNRRVYSLLRGLVSVLERMEGLVQK
;
A
#
# COMPACT_ATOMS: atom_id res chain seq x y z
N MET A 1 -16.04 -31.05 21.40
CA MET A 1 -16.48 -29.66 21.15
C MET A 1 -15.60 -29.10 20.05
N TYR A 2 -16.09 -29.08 18.81
CA TYR A 2 -15.32 -28.66 17.64
C TYR A 2 -15.53 -27.17 17.36
N ASP A 3 -14.43 -26.51 17.04
CA ASP A 3 -14.27 -25.08 16.79
C ASP A 3 -15.15 -24.60 15.61
N SER A 4 -16.13 -23.76 15.90
CA SER A 4 -17.01 -23.13 14.92
C SER A 4 -16.38 -21.82 14.41
N ARG A 5 -15.22 -21.92 13.72
CA ARG A 5 -14.64 -20.76 13.03
C ARG A 5 -15.36 -20.52 11.70
N SER A 6 -15.98 -19.34 11.58
CA SER A 6 -16.50 -18.83 10.32
C SER A 6 -15.37 -18.72 9.29
N PRO A 7 -15.53 -19.22 8.05
CA PRO A 7 -14.49 -19.26 7.02
C PRO A 7 -14.08 -17.87 6.46
N LYS A 8 -14.53 -16.78 7.10
CA LYS A 8 -14.30 -15.39 6.69
C LYS A 8 -13.56 -14.54 7.73
N ALA A 9 -13.14 -15.09 8.86
CA ALA A 9 -12.37 -14.33 9.84
C ALA A 9 -10.95 -14.06 9.30
N PRO A 10 -10.45 -12.81 9.34
CA PRO A 10 -9.07 -12.52 8.99
C PRO A 10 -8.16 -13.36 9.89
N PHE A 11 -7.19 -14.04 9.29
CA PHE A 11 -6.25 -14.87 10.02
C PHE A 11 -5.35 -13.96 10.88
N ASP A 12 -5.65 -13.89 12.17
CA ASP A 12 -4.84 -13.17 13.14
C ASP A 12 -3.73 -14.09 13.66
N PHE A 13 -2.56 -14.00 13.01
CA PHE A 13 -1.36 -14.75 13.38
C PHE A 13 -1.00 -14.55 14.86
N PHE A 14 -1.27 -13.36 15.42
CA PHE A 14 -0.91 -13.03 16.78
C PHE A 14 -1.88 -13.57 17.84
N ALA A 15 -3.12 -13.93 17.45
CA ALA A 15 -4.09 -14.56 18.34
C ALA A 15 -3.88 -16.10 18.49
N SER A 16 -2.93 -16.68 17.75
CA SER A 16 -2.71 -18.12 17.70
C SER A 16 -1.77 -18.67 18.78
N ARG A 17 -1.11 -17.80 19.55
CA ARG A 17 -0.19 -18.20 20.64
C ARG A 17 -0.78 -17.83 22.00
N ASN A 18 -0.97 -18.83 22.87
CA ASN A 18 -1.32 -18.62 24.27
C ASN A 18 -0.10 -18.10 25.04
N PHE A 19 -0.13 -16.85 25.46
CA PHE A 19 0.86 -16.23 26.34
C PHE A 19 0.29 -16.06 27.76
N PRO A 20 1.14 -16.03 28.81
CA PRO A 20 0.71 -15.71 30.18
C PRO A 20 0.10 -14.29 30.29
N GLN A 21 -0.90 -14.10 31.16
CA GLN A 21 -1.76 -12.90 31.23
C GLN A 21 -1.02 -11.55 31.31
N ALA A 22 0.16 -11.49 31.93
CA ALA A 22 0.96 -10.26 32.01
C ALA A 22 1.57 -9.86 30.65
N GLU A 23 1.91 -10.84 29.81
CA GLU A 23 2.41 -10.60 28.46
C GLU A 23 1.28 -10.14 27.52
N GLU A 24 0.04 -10.56 27.76
CA GLU A 24 -1.14 -10.08 27.01
C GLU A 24 -1.38 -8.59 27.24
N THR A 25 -1.26 -8.11 28.49
CA THR A 25 -1.39 -6.67 28.81
C THR A 25 -0.27 -5.85 28.21
N PHE A 26 0.97 -6.33 28.26
CA PHE A 26 2.11 -5.65 27.65
C PHE A 26 1.96 -5.61 26.12
N ARG A 27 1.58 -6.74 25.50
CA ARG A 27 1.30 -6.83 24.07
C ARG A 27 0.21 -5.85 23.66
N GLY A 28 -0.88 -5.74 24.42
CA GLY A 28 -1.96 -4.79 24.14
C GLY A 28 -1.48 -3.34 24.13
N VAL A 29 -0.66 -2.94 25.10
CA VAL A 29 -0.07 -1.59 25.17
C VAL A 29 0.91 -1.36 24.01
N VAL A 30 1.78 -2.32 23.70
CA VAL A 30 2.72 -2.21 22.59
C VAL A 30 1.99 -2.09 21.25
N VAL A 31 0.94 -2.89 21.04
CA VAL A 31 0.12 -2.81 19.83
C VAL A 31 -0.61 -1.47 19.76
N GLY A 32 -1.13 -0.96 20.88
CA GLY A 32 -1.74 0.36 20.96
C GLY A 32 -0.77 1.48 20.58
N VAL A 33 0.43 1.48 21.18
CA VAL A 33 1.47 2.48 20.89
C VAL A 33 1.97 2.40 19.45
N ILE A 34 2.07 1.19 18.87
CA ILE A 34 2.38 1.04 17.44
C ILE A 34 1.25 1.60 16.57
N ASN A 35 -0.02 1.42 16.96
CA ASN A 35 -1.14 1.97 16.23
C ASN A 35 -1.18 3.51 16.31
N ASP A 36 -0.98 4.07 17.49
CA ASP A 36 -0.88 5.52 17.72
C ASP A 36 0.31 6.12 16.97
N MET A 37 1.44 5.40 16.92
CA MET A 37 2.59 5.75 16.08
C MET A 37 2.24 5.76 14.59
N LEU A 38 1.46 4.78 14.10
CA LEU A 38 1.01 4.75 12.71
C LEU A 38 0.05 5.91 12.40
N ASP A 39 -0.80 6.29 13.35
CA ASP A 39 -1.70 7.43 13.23
C ASP A 39 -0.99 8.79 13.35
N GLY A 40 0.25 8.82 13.88
CA GLY A 40 1.13 9.99 13.89
C GLY A 40 1.36 10.61 15.26
N ASP A 41 0.92 9.97 16.34
CA ASP A 41 1.22 10.39 17.71
C ASP A 41 2.50 9.72 18.22
N LEU A 42 3.63 10.39 17.99
CA LEU A 42 4.95 9.96 18.45
C LEU A 42 5.22 10.35 19.92
N GLU A 43 4.36 11.17 20.54
CA GLU A 43 4.53 11.62 21.93
C GLU A 43 4.24 10.48 22.93
N MET A 44 3.28 9.60 22.61
CA MET A 44 3.06 8.36 23.37
C MET A 44 4.28 7.43 23.33
N VAL A 45 4.92 7.29 22.16
CA VAL A 45 6.14 6.48 22.00
C VAL A 45 7.28 7.08 22.82
N ARG A 46 7.45 8.40 22.78
CA ARG A 46 8.44 9.13 23.58
C ARG A 46 8.23 8.86 25.07
N THR A 47 7.00 8.98 25.55
CA THR A 47 6.65 8.77 26.96
C THR A 47 6.90 7.32 27.40
N LEU A 48 6.62 6.34 26.55
CA LEU A 48 6.91 4.93 26.83
C LEU A 48 8.42 4.67 26.88
N LEU A 49 9.20 5.19 25.93
CA LEU A 49 10.66 5.06 25.94
C LEU A 49 11.28 5.68 27.19
N PHE A 50 10.78 6.84 27.64
CA PHE A 50 11.17 7.44 28.91
C PHE A 50 10.81 6.57 30.12
N ALA A 51 9.61 5.98 30.15
CA ALA A 51 9.18 5.08 31.22
C ALA A 51 10.04 3.81 31.26
N VAL A 52 10.38 3.22 30.11
CA VAL A 52 11.25 2.04 30.00
C VAL A 52 12.68 2.36 30.44
N ASN A 53 13.21 3.53 30.07
CA ASN A 53 14.52 3.98 30.54
C ASN A 53 14.54 4.21 32.06
N ASN A 54 13.46 4.77 32.64
CA ASN A 54 13.33 4.93 34.09
C ASN A 54 13.24 3.58 34.83
N MET A 55 12.62 2.56 34.22
CA MET A 55 12.53 1.22 34.78
C MET A 55 13.84 0.43 34.65
N ASN A 56 14.65 0.70 33.63
CA ASN A 56 15.95 0.06 33.41
C ASN A 56 17.01 1.11 33.01
N PRO A 57 17.64 1.78 34.00
CA PRO A 57 18.68 2.78 33.72
C PRO A 57 19.96 2.18 33.10
N SER A 58 20.08 0.85 33.09
CA SER A 58 21.13 0.10 32.39
C SER A 58 21.01 0.18 30.86
N LEU A 59 19.83 0.51 30.31
CA LEU A 59 19.62 0.68 28.88
C LEU A 59 20.28 1.95 28.32
N GLN A 60 20.67 2.91 29.17
CA GLN A 60 21.31 4.17 28.79
C GLN A 60 20.71 4.78 27.50
N LEU A 61 19.38 4.83 27.42
CA LEU A 61 18.69 5.53 26.34
C LEU A 61 18.82 7.03 26.61
N GLY A 62 19.95 7.60 26.20
CA GLY A 62 20.16 9.05 26.16
C GLY A 62 19.13 9.72 25.25
N GLU A 63 19.01 11.03 25.33
CA GLU A 63 18.08 11.82 24.51
C GLU A 63 18.37 11.63 23.01
N GLU A 64 19.63 11.48 22.61
CA GLU A 64 20.01 11.10 21.24
C GLU A 64 19.50 9.70 20.83
N GLY A 65 19.50 8.74 21.75
CA GLY A 65 19.00 7.38 21.52
C GLY A 65 17.50 7.38 21.25
N ILE A 66 16.73 8.09 22.08
CA ILE A 66 15.29 8.26 21.93
C ILE A 66 14.97 8.97 20.61
N ASN A 67 15.68 10.08 20.30
CA ASN A 67 15.48 10.80 19.05
C ASN A 67 15.81 9.93 17.82
N SER A 68 16.86 9.10 17.88
CA SER A 68 17.18 8.17 16.78
C SER A 68 16.08 7.12 16.56
N VAL A 69 15.50 6.60 17.64
CA VAL A 69 14.38 5.65 17.57
C VAL A 69 13.15 6.34 17.00
N LEU A 70 12.84 7.56 17.43
CA LEU A 70 11.72 8.33 16.86
C LEU A 70 11.91 8.59 15.36
N MET A 71 13.10 8.99 14.91
CA MET A 71 13.40 9.20 13.48
C MET A 71 13.26 7.92 12.66
N THR A 72 13.68 6.77 13.21
CA THR A 72 13.50 5.47 12.52
C THR A 72 12.04 5.04 12.48
N LEU A 73 11.27 5.29 13.53
CA LEU A 73 9.84 5.01 13.58
C LEU A 73 9.05 5.91 12.62
N GLU A 74 9.42 7.17 12.49
CA GLU A 74 8.86 8.09 11.50
C GLU A 74 9.15 7.59 10.07
N ALA A 75 10.37 7.13 9.80
CA ALA A 75 10.71 6.53 8.51
C ALA A 75 9.90 5.25 8.23
N ILE A 76 9.62 4.44 9.26
CA ILE A 76 8.74 3.26 9.14
C ILE A 76 7.30 3.68 8.85
N ARG A 77 6.76 4.68 9.55
CA ARG A 77 5.42 5.24 9.30
C ARG A 77 5.28 5.70 7.86
N ASN A 78 6.22 6.51 7.37
CA ASN A 78 6.16 7.04 6.01
C ASN A 78 6.18 5.91 4.96
N ARG A 79 6.97 4.86 5.19
CA ARG A 79 6.98 3.66 4.34
C ARG A 79 5.68 2.85 4.44
N ALA A 80 5.11 2.72 5.64
CA ALA A 80 3.86 2.00 5.85
C ALA A 80 2.67 2.69 5.17
N LEU A 81 2.59 4.02 5.28
CA LEU A 81 1.59 4.83 4.58
C LEU A 81 1.75 4.71 3.05
N THR A 82 2.98 4.80 2.56
CA THR A 82 3.30 4.57 1.14
C THR A 82 2.85 3.18 0.67
N CYS A 83 3.14 2.16 1.46
CA CYS A 83 2.72 0.79 1.17
C CYS A 83 1.20 0.66 1.14
N ARG A 84 0.48 1.28 2.09
CA ARG A 84 -0.98 1.31 2.14
C ARG A 84 -1.55 1.88 0.84
N THR A 85 -1.08 3.05 0.42
CA THR A 85 -1.51 3.70 -0.84
C THR A 85 -1.24 2.82 -2.05
N CYS A 86 -0.04 2.24 -2.14
CA CYS A 86 0.30 1.29 -3.20
C CYS A 86 -0.65 0.10 -3.24
N ILE A 87 -0.93 -0.52 -2.09
CA ILE A 87 -1.84 -1.66 -2.00
C ILE A 87 -3.25 -1.27 -2.45
N PHE A 88 -3.78 -0.12 -2.01
CA PHE A 88 -5.10 0.34 -2.44
C PHE A 88 -5.16 0.61 -3.94
N ALA A 89 -4.17 1.31 -4.50
CA ALA A 89 -4.08 1.58 -5.93
C ALA A 89 -4.00 0.29 -6.75
N LEU A 90 -3.15 -0.66 -6.32
CA LEU A 90 -2.97 -1.95 -6.99
C LEU A 90 -4.22 -2.82 -6.87
N HIS A 91 -4.83 -2.89 -5.70
CA HIS A 91 -6.03 -3.70 -5.45
C HIS A 91 -7.17 -3.33 -6.40
N HIS A 92 -7.39 -2.04 -6.61
CA HIS A 92 -8.42 -1.57 -7.55
C HIS A 92 -8.11 -2.00 -8.98
N GLN A 93 -6.87 -1.83 -9.44
CA GLN A 93 -6.46 -2.21 -10.81
C GLN A 93 -6.53 -3.73 -11.03
N VAL A 94 -6.06 -4.54 -10.07
CA VAL A 94 -6.12 -6.00 -10.13
C VAL A 94 -7.56 -6.50 -10.13
N SER A 95 -8.43 -5.89 -9.31
CA SER A 95 -9.86 -6.25 -9.30
C SER A 95 -10.50 -6.04 -10.66
N ARG A 96 -10.25 -4.88 -11.29
CA ARG A 96 -10.74 -4.58 -12.65
C ARG A 96 -10.18 -5.54 -13.70
N LEU A 97 -8.90 -5.89 -13.60
CA LEU A 97 -8.27 -6.85 -14.51
C LEU A 97 -8.91 -8.24 -14.38
N LEU A 98 -9.16 -8.70 -13.16
CA LEU A 98 -9.83 -9.97 -12.90
C LEU A 98 -11.25 -10.01 -13.47
N ASP A 99 -12.00 -8.92 -13.37
CA ASP A 99 -13.36 -8.85 -13.95
C ASP A 99 -13.33 -8.92 -15.48
N VAL A 100 -12.41 -8.20 -16.12
CA VAL A 100 -12.21 -8.27 -17.58
C VAL A 100 -11.71 -9.64 -18.02
N GLN A 101 -10.81 -10.27 -17.25
CA GLN A 101 -10.32 -11.62 -17.52
C GLN A 101 -11.42 -12.67 -17.38
N ARG A 102 -12.32 -12.53 -16.40
CA ARG A 102 -13.50 -13.38 -16.26
C ARG A 102 -14.43 -13.22 -17.46
N ALA A 103 -14.73 -11.99 -17.87
CA ALA A 103 -15.55 -11.71 -19.04
C ALA A 103 -14.92 -12.26 -20.34
N PHE A 104 -13.60 -12.19 -20.48
CA PHE A 104 -12.88 -12.80 -21.60
C PHE A 104 -13.04 -14.33 -21.63
N ARG A 105 -12.96 -14.97 -20.46
CA ARG A 105 -13.07 -16.44 -20.34
C ARG A 105 -14.47 -16.96 -20.67
N ASP A 106 -15.51 -16.16 -20.47
CA ASP A 106 -16.90 -16.53 -20.73
C ASP A 106 -17.28 -16.45 -22.22
N LEU A 107 -16.41 -15.90 -23.07
CA LEU A 107 -16.69 -15.75 -24.50
C LEU A 107 -16.48 -17.05 -25.29
N SER A 108 -17.45 -17.31 -26.17
CA SER A 108 -17.35 -18.35 -27.20
C SER A 108 -16.07 -18.20 -28.05
N TYR A 109 -15.50 -19.33 -28.47
CA TYR A 109 -14.27 -19.37 -29.26
C TYR A 109 -14.38 -18.65 -30.61
N PHE A 110 -15.59 -18.53 -31.16
CA PHE A 110 -15.83 -17.91 -32.47
C PHE A 110 -16.01 -16.39 -32.43
N ASP A 111 -16.11 -15.77 -31.26
CA ASP A 111 -16.25 -14.32 -31.11
C ASP A 111 -14.89 -13.59 -31.19
N LEU A 112 -14.23 -13.69 -32.35
CA LEU A 112 -12.90 -13.11 -32.62
C LEU A 112 -12.85 -11.59 -32.37
N ARG A 113 -13.93 -10.86 -32.71
CA ARG A 113 -14.02 -9.40 -32.48
C ARG A 113 -14.07 -9.02 -31.00
N ARG A 114 -14.85 -9.76 -30.20
CA ARG A 114 -14.95 -9.50 -28.76
C ARG A 114 -13.66 -9.92 -28.06
N ARG A 115 -13.04 -11.03 -28.50
CA ARG A 115 -11.73 -11.46 -27.99
C ARG A 115 -10.63 -10.43 -28.26
N SER A 116 -10.55 -9.87 -29.46
CA SER A 116 -9.57 -8.83 -29.76
C SER A 116 -9.81 -7.56 -28.92
N TYR A 117 -11.07 -7.15 -28.77
CA TYR A 117 -11.45 -6.05 -27.88
C TYR A 117 -10.97 -6.27 -26.43
N PHE A 118 -11.29 -7.41 -25.84
CA PHE A 118 -10.89 -7.71 -24.46
C PHE A 118 -9.37 -7.88 -24.31
N MET A 119 -8.66 -8.41 -25.31
CA MET A 119 -7.19 -8.46 -25.30
C MET A 119 -6.56 -7.06 -25.31
N ILE A 120 -7.10 -6.14 -26.13
CA ILE A 120 -6.68 -4.74 -26.13
C ILE A 120 -6.99 -4.08 -24.79
N GLN A 121 -8.17 -4.36 -24.22
CA GLN A 121 -8.58 -3.84 -22.92
C GLN A 121 -7.69 -4.34 -21.78
N ILE A 122 -7.33 -5.63 -21.77
CA ILE A 122 -6.39 -6.21 -20.80
C ILE A 122 -5.00 -5.58 -20.97
N ALA A 123 -4.50 -5.45 -22.20
CA ALA A 123 -3.22 -4.80 -22.46
C ALA A 123 -3.21 -3.34 -21.96
N ARG A 124 -4.30 -2.59 -22.18
CA ARG A 124 -4.47 -1.23 -21.66
C ARG A 124 -4.44 -1.21 -20.13
N LEU A 125 -5.20 -2.08 -19.47
CA LEU A 125 -5.25 -2.17 -18.00
C LEU A 125 -3.86 -2.46 -17.43
N THR A 126 -3.13 -3.42 -17.99
CA THR A 126 -1.77 -3.78 -17.55
C THR A 126 -0.78 -2.63 -17.71
N ILE A 127 -0.83 -1.88 -18.82
CA ILE A 127 0.06 -0.74 -19.06
C ILE A 127 -0.34 0.48 -18.21
N SER A 128 -1.64 0.63 -17.90
CA SER A 128 -2.15 1.71 -17.05
C SER A 128 -1.88 1.48 -15.56
N MET A 129 -1.67 0.24 -15.13
CA MET A 129 -1.42 -0.12 -13.73
C MET A 129 -0.17 0.56 -13.12
N PRO A 130 1.02 0.51 -13.75
CA PRO A 130 2.19 1.21 -13.22
C PRO A 130 2.05 2.74 -13.27
N ILE A 131 1.30 3.28 -14.25
CA ILE A 131 0.99 4.72 -14.33
C ILE A 131 0.09 5.15 -13.16
N ALA A 132 -0.96 4.38 -12.86
CA ALA A 132 -1.87 4.66 -11.76
C ALA A 132 -1.19 4.54 -10.39
N LEU A 133 -0.23 3.62 -10.26
CA LEU A 133 0.60 3.48 -9.07
C LEU A 133 1.48 4.71 -8.85
N GLU A 134 2.14 5.18 -9.91
CA GLU A 134 2.99 6.38 -9.83
C GLU A 134 2.18 7.64 -9.53
N GLU A 135 0.98 7.77 -10.09
CA GLU A 135 0.07 8.88 -9.80
C GLU A 135 -0.39 8.87 -8.34
N ALA A 136 -0.75 7.70 -7.79
CA ALA A 136 -1.16 7.56 -6.39
C ALA A 136 -0.01 7.91 -5.42
N LEU A 137 1.23 7.54 -5.77
CA LEU A 137 2.42 7.92 -5.02
C LEU A 137 2.72 9.42 -5.10
N ARG A 138 2.51 10.04 -6.28
CA ARG A 138 2.66 11.48 -6.47
C ARG A 138 1.66 12.26 -5.63
N GLN A 139 0.39 11.84 -5.63
CA GLN A 139 -0.68 12.45 -4.82
C GLN A 139 -0.37 12.36 -3.33
N GLN A 140 0.03 11.19 -2.84
CA GLN A 140 0.41 11.04 -1.43
C GLN A 140 1.59 11.94 -1.04
N LYS A 141 2.62 12.06 -1.90
CA LYS A 141 3.76 12.95 -1.63
C LYS A 141 3.34 14.43 -1.58
N GLN A 142 2.35 14.80 -2.38
CA GLN A 142 1.78 16.15 -2.38
C GLN A 142 0.98 16.43 -1.10
N ASP A 143 0.23 15.44 -0.59
CA ASP A 143 -0.52 15.55 0.65
C ASP A 143 0.38 15.62 1.91
N ASP A 144 1.54 14.95 1.89
CA ASP A 144 2.45 14.83 3.03
C ASP A 144 3.43 16.03 3.18
N TYR A 145 3.86 16.63 2.06
CA TYR A 145 4.89 17.69 2.06
C TYR A 145 4.40 19.11 1.73
N GLY A 146 3.12 19.29 1.38
CA GLY A 146 2.56 20.59 0.99
C GLY A 146 3.15 21.14 -0.33
N GLU A 147 2.57 22.24 -0.84
CA GLU A 147 2.87 22.83 -2.16
C GLU A 147 4.34 23.19 -2.43
N ASP A 148 5.22 23.16 -1.42
CA ASP A 148 6.65 23.49 -1.55
C ASP A 148 7.50 22.36 -2.21
N ALA A 149 6.94 21.15 -2.39
CA ALA A 149 7.61 20.06 -3.12
C ALA A 149 7.33 20.06 -4.65
N VAL A 150 6.65 21.09 -5.17
CA VAL A 150 6.19 21.17 -6.58
C VAL A 150 7.34 21.38 -7.59
N GLY A 151 8.58 21.59 -7.13
CA GLY A 151 9.74 21.84 -8.00
C GLY A 151 10.45 20.60 -8.58
N GLN A 152 10.25 19.41 -8.02
CA GLN A 152 10.88 18.17 -8.54
C GLN A 152 9.84 17.23 -9.11
N ASP A 153 9.61 17.41 -10.41
CA ASP A 153 8.94 16.52 -11.35
C ASP A 153 9.74 15.20 -11.52
N GLU A 154 10.25 14.64 -10.43
CA GLU A 154 10.90 13.34 -10.38
C GLU A 154 9.82 12.28 -10.27
N THR A 155 9.52 11.68 -11.42
CA THR A 155 8.90 10.37 -11.54
C THR A 155 9.74 9.38 -10.71
N THR A 156 9.36 9.19 -9.44
CA THR A 156 10.19 8.50 -8.43
C THR A 156 10.36 7.00 -8.71
N LEU A 157 9.48 6.40 -9.51
CA LEU A 157 9.52 4.98 -9.86
C LEU A 157 9.77 4.73 -11.34
N LEU A 158 9.12 5.48 -12.24
CA LEU A 158 9.33 5.30 -13.67
C LEU A 158 10.27 6.39 -14.19
N ASN A 159 11.17 6.07 -15.10
CA ASN A 159 11.91 7.13 -15.78
C ASN A 159 10.90 7.96 -16.61
N ARG A 160 10.98 9.30 -16.59
CA ARG A 160 10.12 10.22 -17.37
C ARG A 160 9.91 9.80 -18.82
N ARG A 161 10.93 9.18 -19.45
CA ARG A 161 10.85 8.62 -20.81
C ARG A 161 9.96 7.37 -20.88
N VAL A 162 10.06 6.47 -19.89
CA VAL A 162 9.21 5.28 -19.81
C VAL A 162 7.77 5.68 -19.52
N TYR A 163 7.55 6.64 -18.63
CA TYR A 163 6.22 7.18 -18.35
C TYR A 163 5.56 7.76 -19.60
N SER A 164 6.27 8.59 -20.37
CA SER A 164 5.72 9.18 -21.60
C SER A 164 5.44 8.12 -22.67
N LEU A 165 6.28 7.09 -22.78
CA LEU A 165 6.04 5.95 -23.69
C LEU A 165 4.83 5.12 -23.27
N LEU A 166 4.70 4.79 -21.98
CA LEU A 166 3.54 4.05 -21.46
C LEU A 166 2.25 4.84 -21.70
N ARG A 167 2.26 6.16 -21.46
CA ARG A 167 1.11 7.04 -21.73
C ARG A 167 0.77 7.10 -23.22
N GLY A 168 1.79 7.15 -24.09
CA GLY A 168 1.61 7.06 -25.54
C GLY A 168 0.96 5.73 -25.96
N LEU A 169 1.43 4.61 -25.40
CA LEU A 169 0.87 3.28 -25.63
C LEU A 169 -0.59 3.17 -25.18
N VAL A 170 -0.94 3.70 -24.01
CA VAL A 170 -2.33 3.74 -23.53
C VAL A 170 -3.22 4.49 -24.52
N SER A 171 -2.80 5.66 -25.00
CA SER A 171 -3.55 6.44 -26.00
C SER A 171 -3.73 5.71 -27.33
N VAL A 172 -2.74 4.92 -27.76
CA VAL A 172 -2.85 4.08 -28.97
C VAL A 172 -3.83 2.93 -28.73
N LEU A 173 -3.75 2.25 -27.58
CA LEU A 173 -4.67 1.17 -27.21
C LEU A 173 -6.12 1.67 -27.11
N GLU A 174 -6.33 2.85 -26.55
CA GLU A 174 -7.66 3.48 -26.48
C GLU A 174 -8.24 3.78 -27.87
N ARG A 175 -7.41 4.26 -28.80
CA ARG A 175 -7.82 4.43 -30.20
C ARG A 175 -8.17 3.11 -30.87
N MET A 176 -7.40 2.05 -30.61
CA MET A 176 -7.69 0.73 -31.17
C MET A 176 -8.98 0.13 -30.59
N GLU A 177 -9.27 0.35 -29.31
CA GLU A 177 -10.54 -0.05 -28.68
C GLU A 177 -11.73 0.60 -29.38
N GLY A 178 -11.66 1.91 -29.65
CA GLY A 178 -12.70 2.65 -30.37
C GLY A 178 -12.89 2.23 -31.84
N LEU A 179 -11.86 1.65 -32.46
CA LEU A 179 -11.94 1.10 -33.82
C LEU A 179 -12.53 -0.31 -33.85
N VAL A 180 -12.29 -1.12 -32.81
CA VAL A 180 -12.83 -2.49 -32.72
C VAL A 180 -14.29 -2.50 -32.24
N GLN A 181 -14.72 -1.44 -31.54
CA GLN A 181 -16.11 -1.27 -31.10
C GLN A 181 -17.04 -0.78 -32.22
N LYS A 182 -16.51 -0.20 -33.30
CA LYS A 182 -17.26 0.21 -34.51
C LYS A 182 -17.42 -0.95 -35.49
#